data_AF-E4TXH5-F1
#
_entry.id   AF-E4TXH5-F1
#
_cell.length_a   1.000
_cell.length_b   1.000
_cell.length_c   1.000
_cell.angle_alpha   90.00
_cell.angle_beta   90.00
_cell.angle_gamma   90.00
#
_symmetry.space_group_name_H-M   'P 1'
#
loop_
_entity.id
_entity.type
_entity.pdbx_description
1 polymer ?
#
loop_
_entity_poly.entity_id
_entity_poly.type
_entity_poly.pdbx_seq_one_letter_code
_entity_poly.pdbx_strand_id
1 'polypeptide(L)'
;MKRLLYVLYVLVIAIVLIPKEKMFYTLEGVLAENQIFLNNETLSDRFISLEIDNTQVMADHLNVASIKQMRFTPWIIYNRFSLSEIEVSPQFRTFFPGKADNVVVSYSILHPLSLSIRADGDFGSCEGSADLIKGTVRVVFAQTPKLRNYPLLVLKLHQEKEGMVYESDF
;
A
#
# COMPACT_ATOMS: atom_id res chain seq x y z
N MET A 1 -8.80 18.68 -33.35
CA MET A 1 -9.72 17.73 -32.66
C MET A 1 -9.48 16.27 -33.02
N LYS A 2 -9.56 15.84 -34.29
CA LYS A 2 -9.40 14.41 -34.67
C LYS A 2 -8.11 13.75 -34.14
N ARG A 3 -6.95 14.41 -34.25
CA ARG A 3 -5.65 13.91 -33.74
C ARG A 3 -5.63 13.70 -32.22
N LEU A 4 -6.23 14.61 -31.46
CA LEU A 4 -6.35 14.49 -30.00
C LEU A 4 -7.19 13.26 -29.62
N LEU A 5 -8.25 13.01 -30.37
CA LEU A 5 -9.15 11.89 -30.15
C LEU A 5 -8.46 10.54 -30.42
N TYR A 6 -7.61 10.47 -31.44
CA TYR A 6 -6.76 9.29 -31.68
C TYR A 6 -5.75 9.05 -30.55
N VAL A 7 -5.10 10.09 -30.06
CA VAL A 7 -4.17 9.97 -28.92
C VAL A 7 -4.91 9.45 -27.70
N LEU A 8 -6.07 10.03 -27.36
CA LEU A 8 -6.88 9.58 -26.24
C LEU A 8 -7.32 8.12 -26.40
N TYR A 9 -7.74 7.73 -27.59
CA TYR A 9 -8.12 6.35 -27.90
C TYR A 9 -6.97 5.36 -27.69
N VAL A 10 -5.76 5.71 -28.17
CA VAL A 10 -4.55 4.89 -27.98
C VAL A 10 -4.21 4.78 -26.49
N LEU A 11 -4.30 5.87 -25.71
CA LEU A 11 -4.02 5.85 -24.28
C LEU A 11 -5.02 4.95 -23.52
N VAL A 12 -6.31 5.00 -23.86
CA VAL A 12 -7.32 4.13 -23.25
C VAL A 12 -7.04 2.67 -23.58
N ILE A 13 -6.74 2.34 -24.83
CA ILE A 13 -6.35 0.98 -25.22
C ILE A 13 -5.10 0.53 -24.46
N ALA A 14 -4.09 1.40 -24.36
CA ALA A 14 -2.86 1.09 -23.66
C ALA A 14 -3.13 0.72 -22.19
N ILE A 15 -3.99 1.46 -21.49
CA ILE A 15 -4.39 1.18 -20.10
C ILE A 15 -5.09 -0.18 -19.98
N VAL A 16 -6.02 -0.48 -20.89
CA VAL A 16 -6.79 -1.74 -20.85
C VAL A 16 -5.90 -2.95 -21.13
N LEU A 17 -4.92 -2.81 -22.01
CA LEU A 17 -4.00 -3.88 -22.40
C LEU A 17 -2.78 -4.05 -21.48
N ILE A 18 -2.68 -3.29 -20.39
CA ILE A 18 -1.60 -3.50 -19.40
C ILE A 18 -1.71 -4.93 -18.84
N PRO A 19 -0.62 -5.71 -18.80
CA PRO A 19 -0.62 -7.07 -18.24
C PRO A 19 -0.60 -7.02 -16.71
N LYS A 20 -1.74 -6.64 -16.11
CA LYS A 20 -1.87 -6.34 -14.67
C LYS A 20 -1.50 -7.53 -13.79
N GLU A 21 -1.89 -8.75 -14.18
CA GLU A 21 -1.53 -9.99 -13.48
C GLU A 21 -0.01 -10.21 -13.45
N LYS A 22 0.70 -10.01 -14.57
CA LYS A 22 2.16 -10.16 -14.61
C LYS A 22 2.87 -9.16 -13.70
N MET A 23 2.35 -7.92 -13.61
CA MET A 23 2.89 -6.92 -12.69
C MET A 23 2.70 -7.37 -11.24
N PHE A 24 1.54 -7.94 -10.91
CA PHE A 24 1.27 -8.49 -9.58
C PHE A 24 2.19 -9.66 -9.24
N TYR A 25 2.37 -10.63 -10.14
CA TYR A 25 3.32 -11.73 -9.91
C TYR A 25 4.78 -11.24 -9.79
N THR A 26 5.13 -10.14 -10.46
CA THR A 26 6.46 -9.52 -10.29
C THR A 26 6.60 -8.92 -8.89
N LEU A 27 5.56 -8.26 -8.38
CA LEU A 27 5.52 -7.75 -7.01
C LEU A 27 5.67 -8.89 -6.01
N GLU A 28 4.96 -10.01 -6.20
CA GLU A 28 5.11 -11.19 -5.35
C GLU A 28 6.52 -11.76 -5.38
N GLY A 29 7.18 -11.79 -6.54
CA GLY A 29 8.58 -12.20 -6.64
C GLY A 29 9.51 -11.32 -5.80
N VAL A 30 9.34 -10.00 -5.87
CA VAL A 30 10.12 -9.04 -5.06
C VAL A 30 9.84 -9.17 -3.56
N LEU A 31 8.58 -9.41 -3.19
CA LEU A 31 8.21 -9.67 -1.79
C LEU A 31 8.83 -10.97 -1.27
N ALA A 32 8.85 -12.02 -2.11
CA ALA A 32 9.41 -13.32 -1.75
C ALA A 32 10.92 -13.27 -1.49
N GLU A 33 11.66 -12.41 -2.20
CA GLU A 33 13.09 -12.14 -1.91
C GLU A 33 13.31 -11.61 -0.49
N ASN A 34 12.30 -10.95 0.08
CA ASN A 34 12.28 -10.42 1.44
C ASN A 34 11.51 -11.32 2.43
N GLN A 35 11.31 -12.59 2.08
CA GLN A 35 10.59 -13.58 2.89
C GLN A 35 9.12 -13.21 3.19
N ILE A 36 8.52 -12.35 2.34
CA ILE A 36 7.12 -11.96 2.40
C ILE A 36 6.35 -12.70 1.30
N PHE A 37 5.29 -13.42 1.66
CA PHE A 37 4.45 -14.19 0.76
C PHE A 37 3.00 -13.72 0.86
N LEU A 38 2.33 -13.64 -0.29
CA LEU A 38 0.88 -13.45 -0.38
C LEU A 38 0.27 -14.83 -0.69
N ASN A 39 -0.76 -15.21 0.07
CA ASN A 39 -1.42 -16.52 -0.07
C ASN A 39 -2.94 -16.37 -0.06
N ASN A 40 -3.63 -17.38 -0.60
CA ASN A 40 -5.10 -17.48 -0.68
C ASN A 40 -5.78 -16.35 -1.47
N GLU A 41 -5.04 -15.74 -2.39
CA GLU A 41 -5.49 -14.67 -3.25
C GLU A 41 -6.41 -15.17 -4.37
N THR A 42 -7.53 -14.47 -4.58
CA THR A 42 -8.35 -14.65 -5.79
C THR A 42 -8.19 -13.44 -6.69
N LEU A 43 -7.52 -13.62 -7.83
CA LEU A 43 -7.31 -12.55 -8.80
C LEU A 43 -8.51 -12.43 -9.73
N SER A 44 -8.97 -11.20 -9.92
CA SER A 44 -9.98 -10.81 -10.90
C SER A 44 -9.48 -9.63 -11.72
N ASP A 45 -9.11 -9.88 -12.98
CA ASP A 45 -8.78 -8.81 -13.92
C ASP A 45 -10.06 -8.07 -14.35
N ARG A 46 -10.13 -6.78 -14.02
CA ARG A 46 -11.12 -5.84 -14.52
C ARG A 46 -10.45 -4.94 -15.57
N PHE A 47 -11.26 -4.38 -16.47
CA PHE A 47 -10.79 -3.53 -17.58
C PHE A 47 -9.63 -2.57 -17.25
N ILE A 48 -9.69 -1.87 -16.11
CA ILE A 48 -8.68 -0.88 -15.71
C ILE A 48 -7.96 -1.22 -14.39
N SER A 49 -8.31 -2.33 -13.75
CA SER A 49 -7.79 -2.66 -12.41
C SER A 49 -7.69 -4.15 -12.20
N LEU A 50 -6.73 -4.59 -11.39
CA LEU A 50 -6.69 -5.95 -10.88
C LEU A 50 -7.27 -5.92 -9.46
N GLU A 51 -8.31 -6.70 -9.22
CA GLU A 51 -8.87 -6.93 -7.88
C GLU A 51 -8.29 -8.24 -7.34
N ILE A 52 -7.83 -8.20 -6.09
CA ILE A 52 -7.31 -9.37 -5.38
C ILE A 52 -8.06 -9.50 -4.07
N ASP A 53 -8.79 -10.59 -3.91
CA ASP A 53 -9.64 -10.81 -2.73
C ASP A 53 -9.04 -11.86 -1.79
N ASN A 54 -9.25 -11.65 -0.47
CA ASN A 54 -8.93 -12.56 0.64
C ASN A 54 -7.45 -12.96 0.78
N THR A 55 -6.53 -12.03 0.59
CA THR A 55 -5.10 -12.28 0.70
C THR A 55 -4.63 -12.40 2.14
N GLN A 56 -3.80 -13.41 2.42
CA GLN A 56 -3.04 -13.55 3.65
C GLN A 56 -1.59 -13.14 3.41
N VAL A 57 -1.08 -12.24 4.25
CA VAL A 57 0.31 -11.79 4.24
C VAL A 57 1.08 -12.64 5.23
N MET A 58 2.07 -13.37 4.71
CA MET A 58 2.98 -14.17 5.51
C MET A 58 4.37 -13.56 5.49
N ALA A 59 5.01 -13.42 6.64
CA ALA A 59 6.43 -13.10 6.75
C ALA A 59 7.10 -14.22 7.52
N ASP A 60 8.23 -14.75 7.03
CA ASP A 60 8.94 -15.88 7.65
C ASP A 60 8.04 -17.10 7.94
N HIS A 61 7.12 -17.38 7.02
CA HIS A 61 6.09 -18.43 7.14
C HIS A 61 5.07 -18.22 8.28
N LEU A 62 5.07 -17.05 8.93
CA LEU A 62 4.07 -16.67 9.94
C LEU A 62 3.01 -15.77 9.30
N ASN A 63 1.73 -16.05 9.57
CA ASN A 63 0.66 -15.17 9.12
C ASN A 63 0.67 -13.86 9.94
N VAL A 64 1.05 -12.76 9.31
CA VAL A 64 1.18 -11.45 9.95
C VAL A 64 -0.12 -10.64 9.83
N ALA A 65 -0.80 -10.72 8.69
CA ALA A 65 -2.02 -9.98 8.44
C ALA A 65 -2.90 -10.65 7.39
N SER A 66 -4.20 -10.36 7.42
CA SER A 66 -5.14 -10.67 6.35
C SER A 66 -5.68 -9.40 5.74
N ILE A 67 -5.80 -9.35 4.42
CA ILE A 67 -6.34 -8.24 3.66
C ILE A 67 -7.55 -8.77 2.90
N LYS A 68 -8.72 -8.20 3.16
CA LYS A 68 -9.94 -8.67 2.50
C LYS A 68 -9.97 -8.32 1.02
N GLN A 69 -9.56 -7.10 0.68
CA GLN A 69 -9.59 -6.62 -0.69
C GLN A 69 -8.35 -5.78 -0.99
N MET A 70 -7.69 -6.10 -2.10
CA MET A 70 -6.68 -5.25 -2.71
C MET A 70 -7.11 -4.88 -4.13
N ARG A 71 -6.74 -3.70 -4.56
CA ARG A 71 -6.98 -3.20 -5.90
C ARG A 71 -5.74 -2.51 -6.41
N PHE A 72 -5.21 -3.03 -7.51
CA PHE A 72 -4.17 -2.38 -8.29
C PHE A 72 -4.80 -1.67 -9.49
N THR A 73 -4.59 -0.36 -9.61
CA THR A 73 -5.08 0.45 -10.72
C THR A 73 -3.90 1.14 -11.39
N PRO A 74 -3.38 0.56 -12.49
CA PRO A 74 -2.30 1.17 -13.22
C PRO A 74 -2.81 2.26 -14.15
N TRP A 75 -2.38 3.50 -13.92
CA TRP A 75 -2.51 4.57 -14.92
C TRP A 75 -1.14 4.89 -15.50
N ILE A 76 -1.14 5.41 -16.72
CA ILE A 76 0.08 5.74 -17.46
C ILE A 76 1.00 6.68 -16.67
N ILE A 77 0.43 7.64 -15.94
CA ILE A 77 1.19 8.66 -15.19
C ILE A 77 1.21 8.43 -13.68
N TYR A 78 0.34 7.55 -13.18
CA TYR A 78 0.09 7.39 -11.76
C TYR A 78 -0.41 5.96 -11.49
N ASN A 79 0.22 5.25 -10.57
CA ASN A 79 -0.23 3.93 -10.15
C ASN A 79 -0.80 4.01 -8.74
N ARG A 80 -1.94 3.35 -8.54
CA ARG A 80 -2.58 3.25 -7.22
C ARG A 80 -2.68 1.80 -6.81
N PHE A 81 -2.27 1.53 -5.58
CA PHE A 81 -2.52 0.28 -4.90
C PHE A 81 -3.37 0.58 -3.66
N SER A 82 -4.56 0.00 -3.60
CA SER A 82 -5.52 0.22 -2.50
C SER A 82 -5.78 -1.09 -1.79
N LEU A 83 -5.66 -1.09 -0.49
CA LEU A 83 -5.97 -2.22 0.38
C LEU A 83 -7.10 -1.80 1.30
N SER A 84 -8.06 -2.70 1.52
CA SER A 84 -9.21 -2.45 2.38
C SER A 84 -9.40 -3.61 3.34
N GLU A 85 -9.83 -3.26 4.56
CA GLU A 85 -10.07 -4.20 5.67
C GLU A 85 -8.84 -5.08 5.95
N ILE A 86 -7.73 -4.45 6.32
CA ILE A 86 -6.52 -5.13 6.79
C ILE A 86 -6.71 -5.46 8.27
N GLU A 87 -6.53 -6.72 8.63
CA GLU A 87 -6.51 -7.18 10.01
C GLU A 87 -5.16 -7.81 10.35
N VAL A 88 -4.48 -7.27 11.35
CA VAL A 88 -3.22 -7.84 11.85
C VAL A 88 -3.53 -9.05 12.72
N SER A 89 -2.75 -10.12 12.54
CA SER A 89 -2.86 -11.35 13.33
C SER A 89 -2.66 -11.07 14.82
N PRO A 90 -3.38 -11.76 15.73
CA PRO A 90 -3.37 -11.46 17.17
C PRO A 90 -1.98 -11.36 17.80
N GLN A 91 -1.03 -12.16 17.32
CA GLN A 91 0.36 -12.23 17.81
C GLN A 91 1.16 -10.95 17.52
N PHE A 92 0.79 -10.20 16.48
CA PHE A 92 1.49 -9.01 16.01
C PHE A 92 0.77 -7.70 16.37
N ARG A 93 -0.46 -7.76 16.90
CA ARG A 93 -1.26 -6.57 17.31
C ARG A 93 -0.62 -5.74 18.43
N THR A 94 0.33 -6.30 19.15
CA THR A 94 1.08 -5.56 20.17
C THR A 94 2.07 -4.58 19.52
N PHE A 95 2.59 -4.89 18.32
CA PHE A 95 3.59 -4.11 17.61
C PHE A 95 3.01 -3.22 16.51
N PHE A 96 1.91 -3.65 15.89
CA PHE A 96 1.25 -2.94 14.79
C PHE A 96 -0.21 -2.64 15.13
N PRO A 97 -0.81 -1.59 14.53
CA PRO A 97 -2.24 -1.34 14.69
C PRO A 97 -3.08 -2.56 14.29
N GLY A 98 -4.11 -2.86 15.07
CA GLY A 98 -4.88 -4.09 14.91
C GLY A 98 -5.65 -4.15 13.60
N LYS A 99 -6.21 -3.01 13.16
CA LYS A 99 -6.97 -2.88 11.92
C LYS A 99 -6.65 -1.60 11.15
N ALA A 100 -6.48 -1.74 9.83
CA ALA A 100 -6.51 -0.62 8.90
C ALA A 100 -7.71 -0.78 7.96
N ASP A 101 -8.61 0.19 7.98
CA ASP A 101 -9.82 0.18 7.16
C ASP A 101 -9.46 0.38 5.68
N ASN A 102 -8.54 1.32 5.41
CA ASN A 102 -8.07 1.61 4.07
C ASN A 102 -6.58 1.99 4.09
N VAL A 103 -5.83 1.46 3.14
CA VAL A 103 -4.45 1.86 2.85
C VAL A 103 -4.33 2.14 1.36
N VAL A 104 -3.75 3.28 1.00
CA VAL A 104 -3.54 3.69 -0.38
C VAL A 104 -2.07 4.00 -0.57
N VAL A 105 -1.41 3.19 -1.38
CA VAL A 105 -0.05 3.43 -1.87
C VAL A 105 -0.13 3.98 -3.29
N SER A 106 0.69 4.98 -3.56
CA SER A 106 0.57 5.83 -4.74
C SER A 106 1.95 6.12 -5.31
N TYR A 107 2.14 5.83 -6.59
CA TYR A 107 3.37 6.16 -7.34
C TYR A 107 3.01 7.09 -8.49
N SER A 108 3.83 8.11 -8.76
CA SER A 108 3.61 9.05 -9.86
C SER A 108 4.90 9.30 -10.62
N ILE A 109 4.81 9.41 -11.94
CA ILE A 109 5.97 9.79 -12.78
C ILE A 109 6.44 11.22 -12.47
N LEU A 110 5.58 12.07 -11.91
CA LEU A 110 5.96 13.42 -11.46
C LEU A 110 6.86 13.40 -10.22
N HIS A 111 6.76 12.33 -9.42
CA HIS A 111 7.56 12.12 -8.23
C HIS A 111 8.15 10.70 -8.25
N PRO A 112 9.00 10.38 -9.23
CA PRO A 112 9.40 9.00 -9.54
C PRO A 112 10.31 8.39 -8.46
N LEU A 113 10.82 9.22 -7.55
CA LEU A 113 11.74 8.82 -6.48
C LEU A 113 11.00 8.64 -5.15
N SER A 114 9.69 8.83 -5.12
CA SER A 114 8.89 8.74 -3.90
C SER A 114 7.59 7.98 -4.10
N LEU A 115 7.24 7.14 -3.13
CA LEU A 115 5.89 6.61 -2.96
C LEU A 115 5.14 7.44 -1.93
N SER A 116 3.85 7.66 -2.15
CA SER A 116 2.95 8.25 -1.14
C SER A 116 2.08 7.17 -0.53
N ILE A 117 1.93 7.21 0.78
CA ILE A 117 1.15 6.26 1.57
C ILE A 117 0.10 7.07 2.33
N ARG A 118 -1.15 6.63 2.31
CA ARG A 118 -2.20 7.12 3.20
C ARG A 118 -2.90 5.94 3.81
N ALA A 119 -3.14 5.96 5.11
CA ALA A 119 -3.90 4.92 5.78
C ALA A 119 -4.88 5.49 6.80
N ASP A 120 -6.00 4.80 6.96
CA ASP A 120 -7.04 5.08 7.94
C ASP A 120 -7.38 3.78 8.66
N GLY A 121 -7.60 3.84 9.97
CA GLY A 121 -7.95 2.66 10.76
C GLY A 121 -8.27 2.96 12.21
N ASP A 122 -8.16 1.92 13.03
CA ASP A 122 -8.44 2.00 14.47
C ASP A 122 -7.40 2.84 15.24
N PHE A 123 -6.26 3.16 14.62
CA PHE A 123 -5.22 4.05 15.10
C PHE A 123 -5.43 5.53 14.72
N GLY A 124 -6.47 5.84 13.94
CA GLY A 124 -6.68 7.15 13.33
C GLY A 124 -6.23 7.16 11.87
N SER A 125 -5.75 8.30 11.40
CA SER A 125 -5.21 8.46 10.04
C SER A 125 -3.69 8.67 10.09
N CYS A 126 -3.01 8.21 9.05
CA CYS A 126 -1.61 8.55 8.81
C CYS A 126 -1.34 8.81 7.33
N GLU A 127 -0.35 9.67 7.10
CA GLU A 127 0.18 9.98 5.78
C GLU A 127 1.68 9.73 5.81
N GLY A 128 2.21 9.12 4.77
CA GLY A 128 3.62 8.78 4.70
C GLY A 128 4.19 8.88 3.30
N SER A 129 5.50 8.83 3.23
CA SER A 129 6.25 8.74 2.00
C SER A 129 7.42 7.77 2.14
N ALA A 130 7.71 7.05 1.05
CA ALA A 130 8.93 6.25 0.94
C ALA A 130 9.84 6.89 -0.11
N ASP A 131 11.06 7.24 0.27
CA ASP A 131 12.12 7.72 -0.64
C ASP A 131 12.89 6.49 -1.16
N LEU A 132 12.77 6.23 -2.46
CA LEU A 132 13.34 5.04 -3.10
C LEU A 132 14.84 5.14 -3.32
N ILE A 133 15.42 6.34 -3.29
CA ILE A 133 16.88 6.53 -3.40
C ILE A 133 17.52 6.34 -2.04
N LYS A 134 16.93 6.94 -1.01
CA LYS A 134 17.49 6.88 0.34
C LYS A 134 17.16 5.57 1.07
N GLY A 135 16.15 4.83 0.60
CA GLY A 135 15.66 3.64 1.29
C GLY A 135 15.00 4.01 2.61
N THR A 136 14.29 5.14 2.67
CA THR A 136 13.70 5.65 3.93
C THR A 136 12.19 5.75 3.82
N VAL A 137 11.47 5.26 4.83
CA VAL A 137 10.03 5.49 4.99
C VAL A 137 9.81 6.47 6.13
N ARG A 138 9.02 7.51 5.87
CA ARG A 138 8.51 8.45 6.86
C ARG A 138 6.99 8.35 6.91
N VAL A 139 6.41 8.15 8.10
CA VAL A 139 4.96 8.10 8.31
C VAL A 139 4.58 9.06 9.44
N VAL A 140 3.66 9.97 9.15
CA VAL A 140 3.11 10.95 10.09
C VAL A 140 1.73 10.50 10.50
N PHE A 141 1.57 10.21 11.79
CA PHE A 141 0.31 9.86 12.40
C PHE A 141 -0.40 11.12 12.94
N ALA A 142 -1.71 11.19 12.69
CA ALA A 142 -2.56 12.18 13.31
C ALA A 142 -2.61 11.97 14.83
N GLN A 143 -2.48 13.05 15.60
CA GLN A 143 -2.56 13.00 17.06
C GLN A 143 -4.00 12.77 17.51
N THR A 144 -4.37 11.50 17.63
CA THR A 144 -5.70 11.09 18.09
C THR A 144 -5.60 10.28 19.40
N PRO A 145 -6.63 10.30 20.26
CA PRO A 145 -6.66 9.44 21.45
C PRO A 145 -6.54 7.95 21.10
N LYS A 146 -7.01 7.56 19.91
CA LYS A 146 -6.96 6.19 19.39
C LYS A 146 -5.54 5.64 19.26
N LEU A 147 -4.60 6.48 18.83
CA LEU A 147 -3.18 6.10 18.69
C LEU A 147 -2.57 5.66 20.03
N ARG A 148 -3.07 6.20 21.16
CA ARG A 148 -2.58 5.85 22.52
C ARG A 148 -2.88 4.40 22.91
N ASN A 149 -3.79 3.72 22.20
CA ASN A 149 -4.07 2.31 22.42
C ASN A 149 -2.92 1.40 21.95
N TYR A 150 -1.91 1.95 21.26
CA TYR A 150 -0.76 1.23 20.72
C TYR A 150 0.56 1.72 21.34
N PRO A 151 0.85 1.37 22.61
CA PRO A 151 1.98 1.94 23.35
C PRO A 151 3.33 1.62 22.71
N LEU A 152 3.54 0.40 22.18
CA LEU A 152 4.80 0.06 21.52
C LEU A 152 5.04 0.84 20.23
N LEU A 153 3.97 1.15 19.49
CA LEU A 153 4.06 2.03 18.33
C LEU A 153 4.42 3.44 18.78
N VAL A 154 3.71 3.99 19.76
CA VAL A 154 3.95 5.35 20.28
C VAL A 154 5.38 5.54 20.79
N LEU A 155 6.00 4.52 21.41
CA LEU A 155 7.40 4.57 21.84
C LEU A 155 8.40 4.74 20.70
N LYS A 156 8.04 4.34 19.47
CA LYS A 156 8.87 4.51 18.28
C LYS A 156 8.60 5.83 17.54
N LEU A 157 7.61 6.60 17.98
CA LEU A 157 7.24 7.87 17.36
C LEU A 157 7.97 9.03 18.05
N HIS A 158 8.41 10.01 17.26
CA HIS A 158 8.88 11.29 17.77
C HIS A 158 7.88 12.40 17.42
N GLN A 159 7.74 13.34 18.36
CA GLN A 159 6.81 14.46 18.20
C GLN A 159 7.42 15.52 17.30
N GLU A 160 6.73 15.86 16.21
CA GLU A 160 7.06 17.01 15.37
C GLU A 160 5.89 17.99 15.25
N LYS A 161 6.09 19.09 14.53
CA LYS A 161 5.04 20.11 14.28
C LYS A 161 3.86 19.54 13.50
N GLU A 162 4.11 18.57 12.62
CA GLU A 162 3.13 17.98 11.71
C GLU A 162 2.31 16.87 12.36
N GLY A 163 2.84 16.20 13.40
CA GLY A 163 2.21 15.04 14.02
C GLY A 163 3.20 14.17 14.79
N MET A 164 2.81 12.92 15.01
CA MET A 164 3.67 11.89 15.59
C MET A 164 4.34 11.12 14.45
N VAL A 165 5.66 11.19 14.37
CA VAL A 165 6.40 10.75 13.18
C VAL A 165 7.15 9.44 13.46
N TYR A 166 7.02 8.50 12.54
CA TYR A 166 7.82 7.28 12.45
C TYR A 166 8.77 7.40 11.27
N GLU A 167 10.05 7.09 11.48
CA GLU A 167 11.06 7.02 10.43
C GLU A 167 11.82 5.70 10.54
N SER A 168 12.06 5.05 9.39
CA SER A 168 12.81 3.80 9.31
C SER A 168 13.50 3.68 7.96
N ASP A 169 14.71 3.12 8.00
CA ASP A 169 15.45 2.70 6.81
C ASP A 169 15.01 1.28 6.40
N PHE A 170 15.13 0.95 5.11
CA PHE A 170 14.87 -0.37 4.53
C PHE A 170 15.82 -0.70 3.37
#